data_AF-A0A1F9E5U0-F1
#
_entry.id   AF-A0A1F9E5U0-F1
#
_cell.length_a   1.000
_cell.length_b   1.000
_cell.length_c   1.000
_cell.angle_alpha   90.00
_cell.angle_beta   90.00
_cell.angle_gamma   90.00
#
_symmetry.space_group_name_H-M   'P 1'
#
loop_
_entity.id
_entity.type
_entity.pdbx_description
1 polymer ?
#
loop_
_entity_poly.entity_id
_entity_poly.type
_entity_poly.pdbx_seq_one_letter_code
_entity_poly.pdbx_strand_id
1 'polypeptide(L)'
;MDSGYAYGKALRTVKTCMGSAYCRYGTQDSLALGIELENSFTGLWMPAKVKMSVSGCPRNCSESAIKDIGIVGVAGGWEIYAGGCGGVELKGAEKLATVATAEEVFEVAGAFIQIYREEAHYGERTFKWVARAGINAIRKKAVEDKAGRAELYRRLMEAAQTATDPWRYKAPAIEKTGAA
;
A
#
# COMPACT_ATOMS: atom_id res chain seq x y z
N MET A 1 9.11 10.73 -1.29
CA MET A 1 8.27 10.82 -0.08
C MET A 1 8.90 11.80 0.89
N ASP A 2 8.17 12.83 1.31
CA ASP A 2 8.62 13.67 2.40
C ASP A 2 8.69 12.83 3.67
N SER A 3 9.82 12.85 4.38
CA SER A 3 10.18 11.78 5.32
C SER A 3 9.28 11.67 6.59
N GLY A 4 8.25 12.51 6.75
CA GLY A 4 7.44 12.57 7.97
C GLY A 4 6.32 11.55 7.92
N TYR A 5 5.86 11.22 6.72
CA TYR A 5 4.92 10.11 6.49
C TYR A 5 5.51 8.75 6.87
N ALA A 6 6.83 8.62 6.84
CA ALA A 6 7.52 7.41 7.29
C ALA A 6 7.32 7.12 8.79
N TYR A 7 6.93 8.11 9.61
CA TYR A 7 6.68 7.93 11.04
C TYR A 7 5.19 7.97 11.39
N GLY A 8 4.37 8.59 10.56
CA GLY A 8 2.93 8.75 10.76
C GLY A 8 2.08 7.50 10.59
N LYS A 9 0.77 7.69 10.79
CA LYS A 9 -0.30 6.76 10.41
C LYS A 9 -0.63 6.97 8.92
N ALA A 10 0.32 6.60 8.09
CA ALA A 10 0.29 6.78 6.65
C ALA A 10 0.96 5.58 5.97
N LEU A 11 1.00 5.63 4.63
CA LEU A 11 1.81 4.72 3.85
C LEU A 11 3.29 4.85 4.23
N ARG A 12 3.93 3.71 4.48
CA ARG A 12 5.39 3.59 4.58
C ARG A 12 5.96 3.25 3.22
N THR A 13 7.29 3.31 3.11
CA THR A 13 7.99 2.99 1.88
C THR A 13 7.48 1.71 1.22
N VAL A 14 7.22 1.78 -0.08
CA VAL A 14 6.77 0.61 -0.86
C VAL A 14 7.99 -0.27 -1.10
N LYS A 15 8.00 -1.46 -0.47
CA LYS A 15 9.14 -2.39 -0.64
C LYS A 15 9.04 -3.10 -1.98
N THR A 16 10.07 -3.00 -2.80
CA THR A 16 10.14 -3.67 -4.10
C THR A 16 11.23 -4.73 -4.12
N CYS A 17 11.19 -5.60 -5.13
CA CYS A 17 12.35 -6.40 -5.52
C CYS A 17 12.90 -5.83 -6.83
N MET A 18 14.01 -6.40 -7.30
CA MET A 18 14.69 -5.93 -8.50
C MET A 18 13.84 -6.03 -9.80
N GLY A 19 12.77 -6.83 -9.82
CA GLY A 19 11.87 -6.95 -10.97
C GLY A 19 12.54 -7.47 -12.24
N SER A 20 11.83 -7.41 -13.37
CA SER A 20 12.38 -7.75 -14.69
C SER A 20 13.48 -6.79 -15.15
N ALA A 21 13.56 -5.59 -14.56
CA ALA A 21 14.60 -4.61 -14.86
C ALA A 21 16.02 -5.14 -14.59
N TYR A 22 16.22 -5.95 -13.55
CA TYR A 22 17.55 -6.45 -13.17
C TYR A 22 17.61 -7.91 -12.70
N CYS A 23 16.47 -8.56 -12.42
CA CYS A 23 16.44 -9.96 -11.99
C CYS A 23 16.13 -10.89 -13.17
N ARG A 24 16.97 -11.90 -13.38
CA ARG A 24 16.74 -12.98 -14.38
C ARG A 24 15.43 -13.76 -14.20
N TYR A 25 14.82 -13.70 -13.02
CA TYR A 25 13.53 -14.35 -12.71
C TYR A 25 12.36 -13.37 -12.69
N GLY A 26 12.61 -12.07 -12.86
CA GLY A 26 11.58 -11.06 -12.84
C GLY A 26 10.62 -11.25 -14.02
N THR A 27 9.34 -11.46 -13.72
CA THR A 27 8.28 -11.59 -14.73
C THR A 27 7.73 -10.22 -15.10
N GLN A 28 7.67 -9.31 -14.13
CA GLN A 28 7.15 -7.95 -14.27
C GLN A 28 8.12 -6.93 -13.67
N ASP A 29 7.99 -5.66 -14.08
CA ASP A 29 8.78 -4.56 -13.52
C ASP A 29 8.19 -4.08 -12.19
N SER A 30 8.69 -4.66 -11.10
CA SER A 30 8.27 -4.26 -9.75
C SER A 30 8.84 -2.93 -9.29
N LEU A 31 9.94 -2.45 -9.90
CA LEU A 31 10.55 -1.18 -9.50
C LEU A 31 9.68 -0.02 -9.98
N ALA A 32 9.34 -0.01 -11.28
CA ALA A 32 8.48 1.02 -11.86
C ALA A 32 7.13 1.08 -11.13
N LEU A 33 6.45 -0.07 -11.00
CA LEU A 33 5.15 -0.13 -10.33
C LEU A 33 5.24 0.31 -8.86
N GLY A 34 6.29 -0.07 -8.13
CA GLY A 34 6.46 0.32 -6.74
C GLY A 34 6.71 1.81 -6.54
N ILE A 35 7.51 2.43 -7.43
CA ILE A 35 7.75 3.89 -7.43
C ILE A 35 6.43 4.63 -7.66
N GLU A 36 5.67 4.21 -8.66
CA GLU A 36 4.39 4.85 -8.97
C GLU A 36 3.38 4.68 -7.83
N LEU A 37 3.24 3.47 -7.24
CA LEU A 37 2.36 3.25 -6.08
C LEU A 37 2.74 4.11 -4.89
N GLU A 38 4.03 4.27 -4.63
CA GLU A 38 4.51 5.14 -3.56
C GLU A 38 4.11 6.59 -3.81
N ASN A 39 4.32 7.08 -5.03
CA ASN A 39 3.98 8.46 -5.41
C ASN A 39 2.48 8.72 -5.43
N SER A 40 1.66 7.72 -5.82
CA SER A 40 0.20 7.86 -5.86
C SER A 40 -0.43 7.91 -4.47
N PHE A 41 0.12 7.17 -3.51
CA PHE A 41 -0.51 6.97 -2.20
C PHE A 41 0.23 7.62 -1.02
N THR A 42 1.39 8.24 -1.27
CA THR A 42 2.02 9.12 -0.28
C THR A 42 1.08 10.28 0.07
N GLY A 43 1.23 10.84 1.28
CA GLY A 43 0.40 11.98 1.71
C GLY A 43 -0.93 11.59 2.37
N LEU A 44 -1.39 10.36 2.19
CA LEU A 44 -2.66 9.88 2.74
C LEU A 44 -2.54 9.51 4.23
N TRP A 45 -3.40 10.13 5.04
CA TRP A 45 -3.63 9.70 6.41
C TRP A 45 -4.58 8.51 6.45
N MET A 46 -4.20 7.53 7.27
CA MET A 46 -4.87 6.25 7.41
C MET A 46 -5.12 5.95 8.91
N PRO A 47 -6.06 5.06 9.25
CA PRO A 47 -6.35 4.71 10.65
C PRO A 47 -5.11 4.21 11.42
N ALA A 48 -4.20 3.51 10.75
CA ALA A 48 -2.88 3.13 11.28
C ALA A 48 -1.81 3.14 10.17
N LYS A 49 -0.56 2.79 10.51
CA LYS A 49 0.52 2.64 9.51
C LYS A 49 0.23 1.50 8.54
N VAL A 50 0.45 1.75 7.25
CA VAL A 50 0.24 0.80 6.15
C VAL A 50 1.54 0.55 5.42
N LYS A 51 1.83 -0.72 5.13
CA LYS A 51 3.00 -1.16 4.37
C LYS A 51 2.52 -1.76 3.05
N MET A 52 3.13 -1.33 1.95
CA MET A 52 2.90 -1.93 0.64
C MET A 52 4.17 -2.59 0.12
N SER A 53 4.01 -3.49 -0.85
CA SER A 53 5.16 -4.05 -1.56
C SER A 53 4.79 -4.56 -2.93
N VAL A 54 5.79 -4.65 -3.80
CA VAL A 54 5.67 -5.20 -5.14
C VAL A 54 6.80 -6.20 -5.38
N SER A 55 6.44 -7.46 -5.58
CA SER A 55 7.34 -8.51 -6.02
C SER A 55 7.14 -8.77 -7.51
N GLY A 56 8.18 -8.68 -8.34
CA GLY A 56 8.05 -8.87 -9.80
C GLY A 56 7.85 -10.31 -10.27
N CYS A 57 7.82 -11.30 -9.37
CA CYS A 57 7.58 -12.71 -9.68
C CYS A 57 7.08 -13.47 -8.43
N PRO A 58 6.55 -14.72 -8.57
CA PRO A 58 6.03 -15.52 -7.46
C PRO A 58 7.06 -15.90 -6.37
N ARG A 59 8.35 -15.64 -6.58
CA ARG A 59 9.40 -15.82 -5.55
C ARG A 59 9.21 -14.87 -4.37
N ASN A 60 8.42 -13.81 -4.53
CA ASN A 60 7.91 -12.97 -3.45
C ASN A 60 9.01 -12.34 -2.56
N CYS A 61 10.13 -11.94 -3.16
CA CYS A 61 11.31 -11.41 -2.44
C CYS A 61 11.03 -10.12 -1.65
N SER A 62 9.91 -9.43 -1.90
CA SER A 62 9.50 -8.22 -1.16
C SER A 62 8.57 -8.52 0.01
N GLU A 63 8.38 -9.80 0.32
CA GLU A 63 7.47 -10.32 1.34
C GLU A 63 6.03 -9.80 1.18
N SER A 64 5.52 -9.78 -0.06
CA SER A 64 4.20 -9.23 -0.39
C SER A 64 3.06 -9.96 0.29
N ALA A 65 3.22 -11.25 0.52
CA ALA A 65 2.26 -12.07 1.27
C ALA A 65 2.12 -11.73 2.77
N ILE A 66 2.87 -10.78 3.34
CA ILE A 66 2.75 -10.37 4.76
C ILE A 66 2.66 -8.86 4.95
N LYS A 67 2.44 -8.10 3.87
CA LYS A 67 2.21 -6.65 3.93
C LYS A 67 0.72 -6.36 4.05
N ASP A 68 0.40 -5.13 4.47
CA ASP A 68 -0.98 -4.66 4.53
C ASP A 68 -1.63 -4.75 3.13
N ILE A 69 -0.87 -4.41 2.08
CA ILE A 69 -1.18 -4.70 0.66
C ILE A 69 0.09 -5.23 -0.03
N GLY A 70 -0.03 -6.37 -0.71
CA GLY A 70 1.08 -7.00 -1.43
C GLY A 70 0.73 -7.25 -2.88
N ILE A 71 1.63 -6.93 -3.79
CA ILE A 71 1.46 -7.16 -5.22
C ILE A 71 2.52 -8.14 -5.69
N VAL A 72 2.10 -9.16 -6.43
CA VAL A 72 2.97 -10.21 -6.96
C VAL A 72 2.76 -10.32 -8.46
N GLY A 73 3.82 -10.10 -9.24
CA GLY A 73 3.83 -10.30 -10.67
C GLY A 73 3.69 -11.78 -11.00
N VAL A 74 2.79 -12.10 -11.92
CA VAL A 74 2.57 -13.45 -12.46
C VAL A 74 2.59 -13.41 -13.98
N ALA A 75 2.63 -14.57 -14.62
CA ALA A 75 2.49 -14.65 -16.07
C ALA A 75 1.13 -14.06 -16.49
N GLY A 76 1.15 -12.95 -17.24
CA GLY A 76 -0.05 -12.30 -17.75
C GLY A 76 -0.71 -11.24 -16.85
N GLY A 77 -0.08 -10.84 -15.74
CA GLY A 77 -0.61 -9.75 -14.92
C GLY A 77 -0.04 -9.66 -13.51
N TRP A 78 -0.91 -9.33 -12.55
CA TRP A 78 -0.58 -9.06 -11.16
C TRP A 78 -1.60 -9.69 -10.21
N GLU A 79 -1.12 -10.36 -9.18
CA GLU A 79 -1.93 -10.76 -8.03
C GLU A 79 -1.83 -9.73 -6.92
N ILE A 80 -2.97 -9.38 -6.34
CA ILE A 80 -3.09 -8.41 -5.25
C ILE A 80 -3.54 -9.18 -4.01
N TYR A 81 -2.83 -8.98 -2.91
CA TYR A 81 -3.07 -9.57 -1.59
C TYR A 81 -3.27 -8.46 -0.57
N ALA A 82 -4.08 -8.71 0.45
CA ALA A 82 -4.39 -7.72 1.47
C ALA A 82 -4.54 -8.32 2.87
N GLY A 83 -4.37 -7.48 3.89
CA GLY A 83 -4.58 -7.87 5.29
C GLY A 83 -3.44 -8.66 5.93
N GLY A 84 -2.22 -8.59 5.36
CA GLY A 84 -1.04 -9.24 5.95
C GLY A 84 -0.42 -8.46 7.10
N CYS A 85 0.32 -9.16 7.95
CA CYS A 85 1.10 -8.56 9.03
C CYS A 85 2.35 -9.40 9.33
N GLY A 86 3.54 -8.84 9.07
CA GLY A 86 4.83 -9.38 9.55
C GLY A 86 5.26 -8.82 10.91
N GLY A 87 4.32 -8.62 11.84
CA GLY A 87 4.57 -8.03 13.16
C GLY A 87 4.58 -9.07 14.28
N VAL A 88 4.19 -8.64 15.49
CA VAL A 88 4.02 -9.52 16.67
C VAL A 88 3.04 -10.66 16.37
N GLU A 89 1.92 -10.32 15.74
CA GLU A 89 1.02 -11.32 15.16
C GLU A 89 1.39 -11.51 13.70
N LEU A 90 1.87 -12.71 13.37
CA LEU A 90 2.16 -13.09 12.00
C LEU A 90 0.85 -13.48 11.31
N LYS A 91 0.44 -12.67 10.34
CA LYS A 91 -0.74 -12.93 9.52
C LYS A 91 -0.37 -12.92 8.03
N GLY A 92 -0.70 -14.01 7.35
CA GLY A 92 -0.63 -14.05 5.89
C GLY A 92 -1.72 -13.18 5.27
N ALA A 93 -1.35 -12.43 4.24
CA ALA A 93 -2.28 -11.67 3.42
C ALA A 93 -3.16 -12.62 2.61
N GLU A 94 -4.43 -12.25 2.45
CA GLU A 94 -5.39 -13.01 1.67
C GLU A 94 -5.48 -12.45 0.26
N LYS A 95 -5.64 -13.32 -0.74
CA LYS A 95 -5.74 -12.89 -2.14
C LYS A 95 -6.99 -12.03 -2.32
N LEU A 96 -6.81 -10.82 -2.84
CA LEU A 96 -7.88 -9.87 -3.13
C LEU A 96 -8.34 -9.99 -4.59
N ALA A 97 -7.41 -9.94 -5.54
CA ALA A 97 -7.70 -10.00 -6.97
C ALA A 97 -6.52 -10.51 -7.80
N THR A 98 -6.79 -10.86 -9.06
CA THR A 98 -5.80 -10.95 -10.13
C THR A 98 -6.24 -10.00 -11.23
N VAL A 99 -5.34 -9.14 -11.68
CA VAL A 99 -5.61 -8.10 -12.68
C VAL A 99 -4.57 -8.14 -13.79
N ALA A 100 -4.92 -7.64 -14.98
CA ALA A 100 -4.04 -7.74 -16.14
C ALA A 100 -3.06 -6.56 -16.21
N THR A 101 -3.50 -5.36 -15.82
CA THR A 101 -2.74 -4.12 -16.04
C THR A 101 -2.31 -3.45 -14.74
N ALA A 102 -1.34 -2.54 -14.84
CA ALA A 102 -0.87 -1.76 -13.71
C ALA A 102 -1.97 -0.81 -13.20
N GLU A 103 -2.74 -0.20 -14.10
CA GLU A 103 -3.85 0.71 -13.80
C GLU A 103 -4.89 0.03 -12.90
N GLU A 104 -5.25 -1.22 -13.20
CA GLU A 104 -6.14 -2.00 -12.35
C GLU A 104 -5.54 -2.29 -10.96
N VAL A 105 -4.21 -2.42 -10.85
CA VAL A 105 -3.53 -2.53 -9.54
C VAL A 105 -3.76 -1.26 -8.72
N PHE A 106 -3.58 -0.08 -9.31
CA PHE A 106 -3.83 1.19 -8.62
C PHE A 106 -5.29 1.33 -8.19
N GLU A 107 -6.24 1.04 -9.08
CA GLU A 107 -7.66 1.13 -8.76
C GLU A 107 -8.06 0.19 -7.62
N VAL A 108 -7.64 -1.08 -7.67
CA VAL A 108 -7.99 -2.07 -6.64
C VAL A 108 -7.30 -1.76 -5.31
N ALA A 109 -5.99 -1.43 -5.34
CA ALA A 109 -5.26 -1.08 -4.13
C ALA A 109 -5.79 0.21 -3.50
N GLY A 110 -6.08 1.21 -4.31
CA GLY A 110 -6.65 2.47 -3.85
C GLY A 110 -8.07 2.30 -3.31
N ALA A 111 -8.93 1.51 -3.97
CA ALA A 111 -10.25 1.19 -3.43
C ALA A 111 -10.16 0.47 -2.07
N PHE A 112 -9.25 -0.50 -1.93
CA PHE A 112 -8.99 -1.14 -0.64
C PHE A 112 -8.57 -0.14 0.45
N ILE A 113 -7.65 0.78 0.13
CA ILE A 113 -7.20 1.84 1.05
C ILE A 113 -8.36 2.75 1.43
N GLN A 114 -9.20 3.16 0.48
CA GLN A 114 -10.32 4.06 0.76
C GLN A 114 -11.36 3.40 1.65
N ILE A 115 -11.71 2.14 1.40
CA ILE A 115 -12.62 1.37 2.29
C ILE A 115 -11.99 1.26 3.68
N TYR A 116 -10.69 0.95 3.77
CA TYR A 116 -9.99 0.89 5.07
C TYR A 116 -10.06 2.22 5.82
N ARG A 117 -9.89 3.36 5.13
CA ARG A 117 -9.98 4.71 5.72
C ARG A 117 -11.39 5.02 6.24
N GLU A 118 -12.42 4.49 5.59
CA GLU A 118 -13.83 4.76 5.93
C GLU A 118 -14.37 3.80 7.00
N GLU A 119 -13.94 2.54 7.03
CA GLU A 119 -14.57 1.48 7.84
C GLU A 119 -13.74 0.98 9.03
N ALA A 120 -12.43 1.25 9.07
CA ALA A 120 -11.59 0.81 10.18
C ALA A 120 -11.58 1.81 11.33
N HIS A 121 -11.46 1.29 12.54
CA HIS A 121 -11.35 2.11 13.74
C HIS A 121 -9.98 2.79 13.81
N TYR A 122 -9.91 3.96 14.44
CA TYR A 122 -8.63 4.65 14.64
C TYR A 122 -7.63 3.77 15.40
N GLY A 123 -6.45 3.56 14.83
CA GLY A 123 -5.41 2.67 15.37
C GLY A 123 -5.57 1.19 15.00
N GLU A 124 -6.66 0.78 14.36
CA GLU A 124 -6.88 -0.59 13.90
C GLU A 124 -5.98 -0.90 12.71
N ARG A 125 -5.14 -1.94 12.80
CA ARG A 125 -4.29 -2.38 11.67
C ARG A 125 -5.12 -3.14 10.63
N THR A 126 -4.70 -3.09 9.36
CA THR A 126 -5.43 -3.71 8.25
C THR A 126 -5.76 -5.18 8.49
N PHE A 127 -4.85 -5.99 9.03
CA PHE A 127 -5.10 -7.41 9.28
C PHE A 127 -6.24 -7.65 10.30
N LYS A 128 -6.38 -6.79 11.33
CA LYS A 128 -7.48 -6.87 12.31
C LYS A 128 -8.79 -6.44 11.67
N TRP A 129 -8.73 -5.34 10.91
CA TRP A 129 -9.88 -4.84 10.16
C TRP A 129 -10.38 -5.87 9.15
N VAL A 130 -9.49 -6.47 8.34
CA VAL A 130 -9.84 -7.51 7.36
C VAL A 130 -10.43 -8.73 8.05
N ALA A 131 -9.89 -9.15 9.20
CA ALA A 131 -10.47 -10.24 9.99
C ALA A 131 -11.89 -9.93 10.49
N ARG A 132 -12.18 -8.66 10.82
CA ARG A 132 -13.50 -8.19 11.27
C ARG A 132 -14.50 -7.98 10.12
N ALA A 133 -14.08 -7.31 9.06
CA ALA A 133 -14.92 -6.95 7.91
C ALA A 133 -15.12 -8.11 6.93
N GLY A 134 -14.16 -9.04 6.88
CA GLY A 134 -14.14 -10.19 5.98
C GLY A 134 -13.62 -9.84 4.58
N ILE A 135 -12.61 -10.59 4.12
CA ILE A 135 -11.98 -10.34 2.81
C ILE A 135 -12.98 -10.42 1.64
N ASN A 136 -13.99 -11.27 1.72
CA ASN A 136 -15.00 -11.43 0.67
C ASN A 136 -15.90 -10.19 0.53
N ALA A 137 -16.28 -9.57 1.65
CA ALA A 137 -17.06 -8.33 1.61
C ALA A 137 -16.24 -7.17 1.03
N ILE A 138 -14.95 -7.11 1.38
CA ILE A 138 -14.01 -6.15 0.82
C ILE A 138 -13.83 -6.39 -0.68
N ARG A 139 -13.64 -7.64 -1.11
CA ARG A 139 -13.51 -8.01 -2.54
C ARG A 139 -14.73 -7.59 -3.35
N LYS A 140 -15.95 -7.80 -2.83
CA LYS A 140 -17.18 -7.38 -3.50
C LYS A 140 -17.20 -5.87 -3.80
N LYS A 141 -16.73 -5.04 -2.86
CA LYS A 141 -16.67 -3.58 -3.01
C LYS A 141 -15.48 -3.09 -3.85
N ALA A 142 -14.28 -3.64 -3.59
CA ALA A 142 -13.03 -3.15 -4.17
C ALA A 142 -12.70 -3.76 -5.54
N VAL A 143 -13.33 -4.88 -5.91
CA VAL A 143 -12.97 -5.66 -7.10
C VAL A 143 -14.18 -5.90 -8.00
N GLU A 144 -15.28 -6.46 -7.46
CA GLU A 144 -16.43 -6.88 -8.26
C GLU A 144 -17.32 -5.69 -8.69
N ASP A 145 -17.53 -4.73 -7.80
CA ASP A 145 -18.23 -3.47 -8.11
C ASP A 145 -17.28 -2.48 -8.81
N LYS A 146 -17.19 -2.56 -10.14
CA LYS A 146 -16.30 -1.70 -10.94
C LYS A 146 -16.65 -0.21 -10.82
N ALA A 147 -17.93 0.13 -10.78
CA ALA A 147 -18.36 1.52 -10.67
C ALA A 147 -18.05 2.08 -9.27
N GLY A 148 -18.35 1.31 -8.22
CA GLY A 148 -17.98 1.63 -6.85
C GLY A 148 -16.46 1.71 -6.65
N ARG A 149 -15.68 0.81 -7.27
CA ARG A 149 -14.22 0.84 -7.27
C ARG A 149 -13.67 2.14 -7.84
N ALA A 150 -14.16 2.54 -9.02
CA ALA A 150 -13.74 3.78 -9.67
C ALA A 150 -14.05 5.01 -8.80
N GLU A 151 -15.23 5.03 -8.17
CA GLU A 151 -15.63 6.10 -7.26
C GLU A 151 -14.80 6.14 -5.96
N LEU A 152 -14.51 4.98 -5.37
CA LEU A 152 -13.60 4.86 -4.23
C LEU A 152 -12.19 5.38 -4.57
N TYR A 153 -11.68 4.98 -5.73
CA TYR A 153 -10.36 5.41 -6.20
C TYR A 153 -10.31 6.92 -6.45
N ARG A 154 -11.34 7.49 -7.11
CA ARG A 154 -11.46 8.93 -7.34
C ARG A 154 -11.40 9.72 -6.03
N ARG A 155 -12.22 9.34 -5.03
CA ARG A 155 -12.26 10.00 -3.71
C ARG A 155 -10.92 9.88 -2.97
N LEU A 156 -10.22 8.76 -3.12
CA LEU A 156 -8.87 8.60 -2.56
C LEU A 156 -7.90 9.61 -3.18
N MET A 157 -7.90 9.72 -4.51
CA MET A 157 -7.00 10.63 -5.23
C MET A 157 -7.28 12.10 -4.94
N GLU A 158 -8.55 12.48 -4.75
CA GLU A 158 -8.92 13.82 -4.27
C GLU A 158 -8.37 14.09 -2.88
N ALA A 159 -8.45 13.12 -1.96
CA ALA A 159 -7.86 13.27 -0.63
C ALA A 159 -6.33 13.38 -0.69
N ALA A 160 -5.65 12.64 -1.57
CA ALA A 160 -4.20 12.69 -1.72
C ALA A 160 -3.69 14.07 -2.18
N GLN A 161 -4.46 14.78 -3.01
CA GLN A 161 -4.11 16.13 -3.49
C GLN A 161 -4.09 17.19 -2.37
N THR A 162 -4.80 16.94 -1.26
CA THR A 162 -4.81 17.84 -0.10
C THR A 162 -3.63 17.63 0.86
N ALA A 163 -2.78 16.64 0.58
CA ALA A 163 -1.65 16.31 1.44
C ALA A 163 -0.63 17.47 1.50
N THR A 164 -0.23 17.83 2.71
CA THR A 164 0.82 18.83 2.95
C THR A 164 2.04 18.14 3.52
N ASP A 165 3.24 18.52 3.10
CA ASP A 165 4.48 17.99 3.66
C ASP A 165 4.55 18.25 5.18
N PRO A 166 4.57 17.21 6.04
CA PRO A 166 4.64 17.35 7.49
C PRO A 166 5.94 18.00 7.98
N TRP A 167 7.03 17.97 7.22
CA TRP A 167 8.29 18.64 7.59
C TRP A 167 8.34 20.12 7.25
N ARG A 168 7.32 20.65 6.57
CA ARG A 168 7.13 22.12 6.52
C ARG A 168 6.84 22.70 7.90
N TYR A 169 6.63 21.86 8.92
CA TYR A 169 6.73 22.28 10.31
C TYR A 169 8.10 22.92 10.59
N LYS A 170 8.09 24.21 10.91
CA LYS A 170 9.28 24.92 11.40
C LYS A 170 9.59 24.42 12.82
N ALA A 171 10.41 23.38 12.91
CA ALA A 171 10.93 22.92 14.20
C ALA A 171 11.74 24.05 14.87
N PRO A 172 11.69 24.16 16.20
CA PRO A 172 12.59 25.05 16.92
C PRO A 172 14.05 24.69 16.61
N ALA A 173 14.93 25.70 16.57
CA ALA A 173 16.34 25.48 16.34
C ALA A 173 16.90 24.56 17.44
N ILE A 174 17.60 23.49 17.04
CA ILE A 174 18.32 22.63 17.98
C ILE A 174 19.67 23.29 18.26
N GLU A 175 19.89 23.77 19.48
CA GLU A 175 21.21 24.19 19.93
C GLU A 175 22.12 22.95 19.93
N LYS A 176 23.08 22.92 19.01
CA LYS A 176 24.13 21.90 19.00
C LYS A 176 25.12 22.24 20.11
N THR A 177 24.88 21.77 21.33
CA THR A 177 25.86 21.82 22.40
C THR A 177 27.00 20.85 22.08
N GLY A 178 28.18 21.39 21.76
CA GLY A 178 29.44 20.64 21.75
C GLY A 178 29.93 20.21 20.37
N ALA A 179 30.63 21.10 19.68
CA ALA A 179 31.86 20.70 19.00
C ALA A 179 32.99 21.16 19.91
N ALA A 180 33.54 20.22 20.68
CA ALA A 180 34.87 20.35 21.26
C ALA A 180 35.90 19.92 20.20
#